data_AF-G3PPE4-F1
#
_entry.id   AF-G3PPE4-F1
#
_cell.length_a   1.000
_cell.length_b   1.000
_cell.length_c   1.000
_cell.angle_alpha   90.00
_cell.angle_beta   90.00
_cell.angle_gamma   90.00
#
_symmetry.space_group_name_H-M   'P 1'
#
loop_
_entity.id
_entity.type
_entity.pdbx_description
1 polymer ?
#
loop_
_entity_poly.entity_id
_entity_poly.type
_entity_poly.pdbx_seq_one_letter_code
_entity_poly.pdbx_strand_id
1 'polypeptide(L)'
;MEKVKKDIFKILKDLKEEDFEVFKWHLENDPSPEHLGSIPRSDLENKNRENTVDLMVQYYGKDSVQVAVEVLKEIQRNDLAEKLSKMNFNPTGKLLKSGKKTSEIITNCQRELKSNLKKKFQRVFEGIAKAGKTTLLNEIYTELYITEGGTAEVNEEHEVRQIEKASWKPDRPETTIRLEDLLKASAGGEEPIRTVMTKGVAGIGKTVLTQKFTLDWAEDKDHKDIQFTFPFTFRELNV
;
A
#
# COMPACT_ATOMS: atom_id res chain seq x y z
N MET A 1 18.75 -2.46 17.45
CA MET A 1 19.75 -1.84 16.56
C MET A 1 21.16 -2.19 17.01
N GLU A 2 21.51 -2.04 18.29
CA GLU A 2 22.86 -2.36 18.80
C GLU A 2 23.34 -3.81 18.54
N LYS A 3 22.45 -4.80 18.64
CA LYS A 3 22.76 -6.20 18.31
C LYS A 3 23.15 -6.36 16.83
N VAL A 4 22.35 -5.78 15.93
CA VAL A 4 22.58 -5.83 14.48
C VAL A 4 23.94 -5.24 14.09
N LYS A 5 24.28 -4.08 14.67
CA LYS A 5 25.58 -3.44 14.48
C LYS A 5 26.73 -4.38 14.89
N LYS A 6 26.64 -5.01 16.06
CA LYS A 6 27.67 -5.95 16.54
C LYS A 6 27.80 -7.18 15.65
N ASP A 7 26.68 -7.73 15.19
CA ASP A 7 26.65 -8.93 14.36
C ASP A 7 27.29 -8.68 12.98
N ILE A 8 26.92 -7.60 12.30
CA ILE A 8 27.51 -7.24 11.00
C ILE A 8 29.00 -6.90 11.18
N PHE A 9 29.36 -6.12 12.19
CA PHE A 9 30.74 -5.73 12.44
C PHE A 9 31.67 -6.92 12.70
N LYS A 10 31.19 -7.93 13.43
CA LYS A 10 31.94 -9.16 13.67
C LYS A 10 32.27 -9.90 12.36
N ILE A 11 31.36 -9.86 11.40
CA ILE A 11 31.58 -10.49 10.09
C ILE A 11 32.53 -9.66 9.24
N LEU A 12 32.38 -8.33 9.21
CA LEU A 12 33.26 -7.46 8.44
C LEU A 12 34.72 -7.50 8.93
N LYS A 13 34.96 -7.84 10.20
CA LYS A 13 36.32 -8.12 10.72
C LYS A 13 36.99 -9.34 10.08
N ASP A 14 36.19 -10.33 9.67
CA ASP A 14 36.69 -11.54 9.03
C ASP A 14 36.91 -11.36 7.52
N LEU A 15 36.51 -10.21 6.93
CA LEU A 15 36.79 -9.86 5.53
C LEU A 15 38.22 -9.33 5.37
N LYS A 16 38.88 -9.79 4.31
CA LYS A 16 40.14 -9.19 3.83
C LYS A 16 39.89 -7.77 3.34
N GLU A 17 40.94 -6.97 3.27
CA GLU A 17 40.81 -5.56 2.86
C GLU A 17 40.29 -5.43 1.42
N GLU A 18 40.78 -6.28 0.51
CA GLU A 18 40.32 -6.34 -0.88
C GLU A 18 38.81 -6.62 -0.95
N ASP A 19 38.35 -7.67 -0.26
CA ASP A 19 36.93 -8.04 -0.20
C ASP A 19 36.08 -6.93 0.44
N PHE A 20 36.64 -6.19 1.40
CA PHE A 20 35.96 -5.09 2.08
C PHE A 20 35.79 -3.86 1.16
N GLU A 21 36.77 -3.56 0.31
CA GLU A 21 36.61 -2.51 -0.72
C GLU A 21 35.55 -2.89 -1.74
N VAL A 22 35.53 -4.15 -2.19
CA VAL A 22 34.47 -4.65 -3.11
C VAL A 22 33.10 -4.62 -2.43
N PHE A 23 33.04 -4.93 -1.13
CA PHE A 23 31.81 -4.83 -0.34
C PHE A 23 31.28 -3.39 -0.30
N LYS A 24 32.14 -2.38 -0.06
CA LYS A 24 31.74 -0.97 -0.11
C LYS A 24 31.27 -0.56 -1.50
N TRP A 25 31.95 -1.01 -2.55
CA TRP A 25 31.54 -0.72 -3.93
C TRP A 25 30.15 -1.25 -4.27
N HIS A 26 29.75 -2.41 -3.73
CA HIS A 26 28.39 -2.95 -3.93
C HIS A 26 27.34 -2.11 -3.20
N LEU A 27 27.64 -1.59 -2.01
CA LEU A 27 26.74 -0.67 -1.29
C LEU A 27 26.49 0.64 -2.06
N GLU A 28 27.43 1.06 -2.91
CA GLU A 28 27.33 2.28 -3.73
C GLU A 28 26.52 2.08 -5.01
N ASN A 29 26.59 0.90 -5.64
CA ASN A 29 26.08 0.70 -7.00
C ASN A 29 24.73 -0.02 -7.02
N ASP A 30 24.57 -1.11 -6.26
CA ASP A 30 23.30 -1.79 -6.05
C ASP A 30 23.44 -2.83 -4.92
N PRO A 31 23.03 -2.50 -3.68
CA PRO A 31 23.17 -3.40 -2.55
C PRO A 31 22.14 -4.55 -2.55
N SER A 32 21.03 -4.44 -3.30
CA SER A 32 19.91 -5.38 -3.18
C SER A 32 18.85 -5.22 -4.28
N PRO A 33 18.25 -6.32 -4.78
CA PRO A 33 17.13 -6.30 -5.73
C PRO A 33 15.81 -5.70 -5.19
N GLU A 34 15.73 -5.35 -3.89
CA GLU A 34 14.50 -4.89 -3.23
C GLU A 34 14.27 -3.37 -3.24
N HIS A 35 14.90 -2.61 -4.15
CA HIS A 35 14.73 -1.13 -4.29
C HIS A 35 15.14 -0.31 -3.05
N LEU A 36 15.95 -0.89 -2.16
CA LEU A 36 16.58 -0.15 -1.07
C LEU A 36 17.74 0.65 -1.69
N GLY A 37 17.53 1.95 -1.87
CA GLY A 37 18.49 2.84 -2.56
C GLY A 37 19.94 2.69 -2.08
N SER A 38 20.90 3.02 -2.94
CA SER A 38 22.32 2.90 -2.63
C SER A 38 22.79 3.97 -1.64
N ILE A 39 23.85 3.64 -0.89
CA ILE A 39 24.52 4.62 -0.03
C ILE A 39 25.38 5.52 -0.91
N PRO A 40 25.31 6.85 -0.78
CA PRO A 40 26.16 7.77 -1.53
C PRO A 40 27.64 7.48 -1.30
N ARG A 41 28.40 7.43 -2.40
CA ARG A 41 29.86 7.20 -2.37
C ARG A 41 30.60 8.14 -1.41
N SER A 42 30.18 9.41 -1.33
CA SER A 42 30.75 10.40 -0.40
C SER A 42 30.69 9.96 1.07
N ASP A 43 29.72 9.13 1.43
CA ASP A 43 29.49 8.70 2.80
C ASP A 43 30.30 7.43 3.14
N LEU A 44 30.69 6.64 2.13
CA LEU A 44 31.48 5.41 2.27
C LEU A 44 32.98 5.61 2.02
N GLU A 45 33.34 6.67 1.29
CA GLU A 45 34.73 7.00 0.99
C GLU A 45 35.54 7.22 2.28
N ASN A 46 36.64 6.48 2.42
CA ASN A 46 37.51 6.47 3.62
C ASN A 46 36.85 5.99 4.93
N LYS A 47 35.70 5.32 4.89
CA LYS A 47 35.11 4.71 6.09
C LYS A 47 35.80 3.40 6.46
N ASN A 48 36.08 3.25 7.76
CA ASN A 48 36.50 1.99 8.34
C ASN A 48 35.30 1.03 8.51
N ARG A 49 35.57 -0.21 8.88
CA ARG A 49 34.55 -1.26 9.09
C ARG A 49 33.46 -0.81 10.07
N GLU A 50 33.81 -0.15 11.18
CA GLU A 50 32.85 0.30 12.19
C GLU A 50 31.87 1.35 11.64
N ASN A 51 32.42 2.40 11.02
CA ASN A 51 31.63 3.49 10.46
C ASN A 51 30.77 3.02 9.27
N THR A 52 31.26 2.04 8.52
CA THR A 52 30.49 1.42 7.42
C THR A 52 29.26 0.69 7.97
N VAL A 53 29.40 -0.07 9.06
CA VAL A 53 28.25 -0.71 9.70
C VAL A 53 27.27 0.31 10.26
N ASP A 54 27.77 1.37 10.88
CA ASP A 54 26.91 2.46 11.37
C ASP A 54 26.07 3.06 10.24
N LEU A 55 26.69 3.32 9.09
CA LEU A 55 26.03 3.86 7.93
C LEU A 55 24.99 2.89 7.35
N MET A 56 25.31 1.60 7.28
CA MET A 56 24.36 0.57 6.84
C MET A 56 23.14 0.51 7.76
N VAL A 57 23.35 0.58 9.08
CA VAL A 57 22.25 0.57 10.06
C VAL A 57 21.45 1.87 10.00
N GLN A 58 22.07 3.00 9.69
CA GLN A 58 21.40 4.29 9.49
C GLN A 58 20.53 4.30 8.23
N TYR A 59 21.06 3.83 7.10
CA TYR A 59 20.34 3.84 5.81
C TYR A 59 19.29 2.73 5.71
N TYR A 60 19.63 1.50 6.09
CA TYR A 60 18.78 0.33 5.88
C TYR A 60 18.04 -0.12 7.13
N GLY A 61 18.32 0.47 8.29
CA GLY A 61 17.64 0.13 9.53
C GLY A 61 17.75 -1.36 9.88
N LYS A 62 16.60 -2.04 10.01
CA LYS A 62 16.53 -3.46 10.33
C LYS A 62 16.97 -4.37 9.18
N ASP A 63 16.91 -3.87 7.95
CA ASP A 63 17.21 -4.63 6.73
C ASP A 63 18.72 -4.61 6.42
N SER A 64 19.52 -3.88 7.19
CA SER A 64 20.99 -3.83 7.10
C SER A 64 21.65 -5.21 7.16
N VAL A 65 21.09 -6.16 7.90
CA VAL A 65 21.54 -7.56 7.93
C VAL A 65 21.34 -8.23 6.58
N GLN A 66 20.15 -8.05 5.98
CA GLN A 66 19.79 -8.69 4.72
C GLN A 66 20.65 -8.12 3.59
N VAL A 67 20.83 -6.80 3.55
CA VAL A 67 21.74 -6.14 2.62
C VAL A 67 23.16 -6.67 2.78
N ALA A 68 23.69 -6.75 4.00
CA ALA A 68 25.03 -7.31 4.24
C ALA A 68 25.14 -8.76 3.75
N VAL A 69 24.14 -9.60 3.99
CA VAL A 69 24.12 -11.00 3.53
C VAL A 69 24.14 -11.08 2.01
N GLU A 70 23.38 -10.24 1.31
CA GLU A 70 23.30 -10.28 -0.15
C GLU A 70 24.61 -9.79 -0.79
N VAL A 71 25.15 -8.67 -0.33
CA VAL A 71 26.45 -8.18 -0.78
C VAL A 71 27.56 -9.22 -0.51
N LEU A 72 27.52 -9.91 0.63
CA LEU A 72 28.50 -10.99 0.93
C LEU A 72 28.42 -12.15 -0.07
N LYS A 73 27.24 -12.47 -0.63
CA LYS A 73 27.09 -13.50 -1.66
C LYS A 73 27.64 -13.03 -3.01
N GLU A 74 27.39 -11.77 -3.37
CA GLU A 74 27.90 -11.16 -4.61
C GLU A 74 29.44 -11.16 -4.65
N ILE A 75 30.08 -10.85 -3.52
CA ILE A 75 31.55 -10.94 -3.39
C ILE A 75 32.07 -12.37 -3.19
N GLN A 76 31.23 -13.39 -3.38
CA GLN A 76 31.56 -14.82 -3.24
C GLN A 76 32.02 -15.24 -1.82
N ARG A 77 31.73 -14.44 -0.79
CA ARG A 77 32.00 -14.73 0.63
C ARG A 77 30.80 -15.42 1.28
N ASN A 78 30.34 -16.51 0.66
CA ASN A 78 29.17 -17.28 1.09
C ASN A 78 29.34 -17.88 2.49
N ASP A 79 30.57 -18.21 2.90
CA ASP A 79 30.92 -18.68 4.24
C ASP A 79 30.52 -17.66 5.32
N LEU A 80 30.78 -16.39 5.05
CA LEU A 80 30.46 -15.27 5.94
C LEU A 80 28.99 -14.88 5.88
N ALA A 81 28.38 -14.93 4.69
CA ALA A 81 26.95 -14.70 4.50
C ALA A 81 26.10 -15.70 5.32
N GLU A 82 26.45 -16.99 5.26
CA GLU A 82 25.78 -18.02 6.07
C GLU A 82 25.96 -17.78 7.57
N LYS A 83 27.19 -17.44 7.98
CA LYS A 83 27.53 -17.16 9.39
C LYS A 83 26.72 -15.97 9.92
N LEU A 84 26.56 -14.91 9.14
CA LEU A 84 25.74 -13.74 9.49
C LEU A 84 24.25 -14.10 9.58
N SER A 85 23.74 -14.93 8.67
CA SER A 85 22.34 -15.39 8.74
C SER A 85 22.09 -16.17 10.03
N LYS A 86 23.00 -17.09 10.39
CA LYS A 86 22.89 -17.93 11.59
C LYS A 86 22.97 -17.13 12.89
N MET A 87 23.78 -16.07 12.94
CA MET A 87 23.90 -15.18 14.12
C MET A 87 22.62 -14.37 14.40
N ASN A 88 21.83 -14.07 13.37
CA ASN A 88 20.59 -13.31 13.51
C ASN A 88 19.37 -14.16 13.93
N PHE A 89 19.44 -15.49 13.87
CA PHE A 89 18.40 -16.37 14.38
C PHE A 89 18.52 -16.61 15.90
N ASN A 90 17.70 -15.90 16.69
CA ASN A 90 17.33 -16.39 18.03
C ASN A 90 16.30 -17.55 17.89
N PRO A 91 16.28 -18.57 18.77
CA PRO A 91 15.45 -19.77 18.60
C PRO A 91 13.95 -19.60 18.88
N THR A 92 13.46 -18.39 19.15
CA THR A 92 12.04 -18.14 19.41
C THR A 92 11.45 -17.25 18.33
N GLY A 93 10.69 -17.88 17.42
CA GLY A 93 9.79 -17.18 16.51
C GLY A 93 10.19 -17.18 15.05
N LYS A 94 10.01 -18.33 14.41
CA LYS A 94 9.77 -18.51 12.97
C LYS A 94 10.89 -18.06 12.02
N LEU A 95 11.72 -19.06 11.71
CA LEU A 95 12.53 -19.20 10.50
C LEU A 95 11.86 -18.57 9.27
N LEU A 96 12.28 -17.36 8.89
CA LEU A 96 12.12 -16.86 7.53
C LEU A 96 13.10 -17.67 6.67
N LYS A 97 12.68 -18.87 6.26
CA LYS A 97 13.32 -19.55 5.14
C LYS A 97 13.20 -18.61 3.94
N SER A 98 14.37 -18.27 3.39
CA SER A 98 14.55 -17.75 2.05
C SER A 98 13.61 -18.48 1.09
N GLY A 99 12.73 -17.72 0.43
CA GLY A 99 11.70 -18.26 -0.45
C GLY A 99 10.27 -18.14 0.09
N LYS A 100 9.92 -17.10 0.86
CA LYS A 100 8.52 -16.66 0.83
C LYS A 100 8.23 -16.26 -0.61
N LYS A 101 7.63 -17.17 -1.36
CA LYS A 101 7.04 -16.95 -2.69
C LYS A 101 6.37 -15.57 -2.61
N THR A 102 6.71 -14.60 -3.45
CA THR A 102 6.19 -13.21 -3.39
C THR A 102 4.67 -13.17 -3.13
N SER A 103 3.96 -14.17 -3.65
CA SER A 103 2.57 -14.53 -3.35
C SER A 103 2.20 -14.59 -1.85
N GLU A 104 3.00 -15.20 -0.98
CA GLU A 104 2.75 -15.26 0.47
C GLU A 104 2.87 -13.91 1.16
N ILE A 105 3.82 -13.07 0.72
CA ILE A 105 3.99 -11.71 1.24
C ILE A 105 2.77 -10.87 0.83
N ILE A 106 2.43 -10.88 -0.47
CA ILE A 106 1.25 -10.20 -1.02
C ILE A 106 -0.01 -10.64 -0.28
N THR A 107 -0.21 -11.95 -0.10
CA THR A 107 -1.40 -12.49 0.58
C THR A 107 -1.47 -12.04 2.04
N ASN A 108 -0.34 -11.98 2.75
CA ASN A 108 -0.31 -11.50 4.12
C ASN A 108 -0.62 -10.00 4.20
N CYS A 109 -0.02 -9.19 3.31
CA CYS A 109 -0.31 -7.75 3.22
C CYS A 109 -1.78 -7.48 2.89
N GLN A 110 -2.35 -8.22 1.93
CA GLN A 110 -3.77 -8.14 1.59
C GLN A 110 -4.65 -8.49 2.79
N ARG A 111 -4.34 -9.57 3.52
CA ARG A 111 -5.10 -9.99 4.70
C ARG A 111 -5.07 -8.92 5.79
N GLU A 112 -3.90 -8.35 6.05
CA GLU A 112 -3.72 -7.29 7.05
C GLU A 112 -4.48 -6.02 6.65
N LEU A 113 -4.35 -5.58 5.39
CA LEU A 113 -5.07 -4.43 4.86
C LEU A 113 -6.58 -4.63 4.95
N LYS A 114 -7.12 -5.75 4.45
CA LYS A 114 -8.56 -6.08 4.52
C LYS A 114 -9.08 -6.09 5.95
N SER A 115 -8.33 -6.69 6.89
CA SER A 115 -8.68 -6.69 8.32
C SER A 115 -8.79 -5.27 8.89
N ASN A 116 -7.84 -4.40 8.56
CA ASN A 116 -7.83 -3.01 9.01
C ASN A 116 -8.97 -2.19 8.38
N LEU A 117 -9.21 -2.33 7.09
CA LEU A 117 -10.31 -1.64 6.39
C LEU A 117 -11.67 -2.11 6.90
N LYS A 118 -11.86 -3.42 7.13
CA LYS A 118 -13.07 -3.95 7.73
C LYS A 118 -13.32 -3.33 9.10
N LYS A 119 -12.33 -3.30 9.99
CA LYS A 119 -12.47 -2.64 11.30
C LYS A 119 -12.79 -1.15 11.17
N LYS A 120 -12.20 -0.44 10.19
CA LYS A 120 -12.40 1.00 9.97
C LYS A 120 -13.81 1.33 9.45
N PHE A 121 -14.35 0.54 8.52
CA PHE A 121 -15.58 0.87 7.80
C PHE A 121 -16.80 -0.01 8.14
N GLN A 122 -16.62 -1.10 8.90
CA GLN A 122 -17.73 -1.99 9.26
C GLN A 122 -18.78 -1.28 10.13
N ARG A 123 -18.37 -0.33 10.98
CA ARG A 123 -19.27 0.38 11.89
C ARG A 123 -19.30 1.86 11.56
N VAL A 124 -20.50 2.40 11.50
CA VAL A 124 -20.75 3.83 11.28
C VAL A 124 -21.66 4.37 12.38
N PHE A 125 -21.62 5.68 12.59
CA PHE A 125 -22.50 6.36 13.52
C PHE A 125 -23.77 6.78 12.81
N GLU A 126 -24.91 6.39 13.37
CA GLU A 126 -26.21 6.89 12.94
C GLU A 126 -26.52 8.20 13.68
N GLY A 127 -26.76 9.29 12.94
CA GLY A 127 -27.08 10.61 13.52
C GLY A 127 -25.86 11.44 13.99
N ILE A 128 -26.08 12.34 14.96
CA ILE A 128 -25.05 13.26 15.47
C ILE A 128 -24.15 12.54 16.50
N ALA A 129 -22.84 12.61 16.28
CA ALA A 129 -21.77 11.84 16.93
C ALA A 129 -21.64 11.92 18.47
N LYS A 130 -22.53 12.62 19.19
CA LYS A 130 -22.39 12.84 20.65
C LYS A 130 -22.98 11.71 21.52
N ALA A 131 -23.84 10.82 20.99
CA ALA A 131 -24.41 9.70 21.75
C ALA A 131 -24.94 8.52 20.88
N GLY A 132 -24.44 8.35 19.65
CA GLY A 132 -24.97 7.35 18.71
C GLY A 132 -24.46 5.93 19.00
N LYS A 133 -25.37 4.95 19.00
CA LYS A 133 -25.03 3.52 18.92
C LYS A 133 -24.31 3.28 17.59
N THR A 134 -23.19 2.57 17.59
CA THR A 134 -22.53 2.17 16.34
C THR A 134 -23.35 1.08 15.66
N THR A 135 -23.75 1.28 14.41
CA THR A 135 -24.52 0.31 13.61
C THR A 135 -23.63 -0.25 12.50
N LEU A 136 -23.91 -1.47 12.04
CA LEU A 136 -23.18 -2.05 10.91
C LEU A 136 -23.56 -1.31 9.63
N LEU A 137 -22.56 -0.90 8.84
CA LEU A 137 -22.81 -0.19 7.57
C LEU A 137 -23.75 -0.99 6.67
N ASN A 138 -23.55 -2.31 6.59
CA ASN A 138 -24.38 -3.21 5.78
C ASN A 138 -25.85 -3.30 6.21
N GLU A 139 -26.17 -2.96 7.47
CA GLU A 139 -27.56 -3.00 7.96
C GLU A 139 -28.34 -1.73 7.58
N ILE A 140 -27.65 -0.62 7.38
CA ILE A 140 -28.26 0.69 7.10
C ILE A 140 -27.99 1.17 5.66
N TYR A 141 -27.14 0.47 4.90
CA TYR A 141 -26.80 0.85 3.56
C TYR A 141 -27.97 0.57 2.61
N THR A 142 -28.50 1.65 2.05
CA THR A 142 -29.42 1.62 0.91
C THR A 142 -28.63 1.80 -0.37
N GLU A 143 -28.82 0.92 -1.34
CA GLU A 143 -28.16 1.01 -2.65
C GLU A 143 -28.50 2.36 -3.30
N LEU A 144 -27.46 3.07 -3.74
CA LEU A 144 -27.61 4.36 -4.39
C LEU A 144 -27.90 4.14 -5.88
N TYR A 145 -28.87 4.89 -6.41
CA TYR A 145 -29.11 4.95 -7.85
C TYR A 145 -28.03 5.82 -8.49
N ILE A 146 -27.08 5.18 -9.19
CA ILE A 146 -25.96 5.84 -9.86
C ILE A 146 -26.24 5.81 -11.36
N THR A 147 -26.07 6.96 -12.00
CA THR A 147 -26.20 7.12 -13.45
C THR A 147 -24.90 7.58 -14.05
N GLU A 148 -24.64 7.18 -15.29
CA GLU A 148 -23.49 7.67 -16.05
C GLU A 148 -23.62 9.19 -16.28
N GLY A 149 -22.61 9.96 -15.88
CA GLY A 149 -22.58 11.39 -16.13
C GLY A 149 -22.28 11.66 -17.61
N GLY A 150 -23.24 12.23 -18.34
CA GLY A 150 -23.00 12.74 -19.70
C GLY A 150 -22.01 13.92 -19.71
N THR A 151 -21.48 14.25 -20.89
CA THR A 151 -20.66 15.44 -21.20
C THR A 151 -21.42 16.78 -21.04
N ALA A 152 -22.59 16.77 -20.39
CA ALA A 152 -23.33 17.98 -20.12
C ALA A 152 -22.61 18.77 -19.03
N GLU A 153 -22.08 19.92 -19.44
CA GLU A 153 -21.59 20.99 -18.58
C GLU A 153 -22.47 21.09 -17.33
N VAL A 154 -21.81 21.19 -16.18
CA VAL A 154 -22.45 21.46 -14.90
C VAL A 154 -23.12 22.82 -15.06
N ASN A 155 -24.43 22.84 -15.27
CA ASN A 155 -25.18 24.10 -15.28
C ASN A 155 -25.01 24.71 -13.87
N GLU A 156 -24.32 25.85 -13.77
CA GLU A 156 -23.94 26.52 -12.51
C GLU A 156 -25.12 27.12 -11.72
N GLU A 157 -26.35 26.77 -12.07
CA GLU A 157 -27.55 27.34 -11.45
C GLU A 157 -27.97 26.56 -10.20
N HIS A 158 -28.21 27.31 -9.13
CA HIS A 158 -28.69 26.88 -7.82
C HIS A 158 -29.94 25.96 -7.90
N GLU A 159 -30.06 25.07 -6.91
CA GLU A 159 -30.91 23.87 -6.84
C GLU A 159 -32.44 24.04 -7.04
N VAL A 160 -32.95 25.21 -7.41
CA VAL A 160 -34.39 25.51 -7.48
C VAL A 160 -35.08 24.97 -8.76
N ARG A 161 -34.34 24.59 -9.81
CA ARG A 161 -34.91 24.09 -11.08
C ARG A 161 -34.98 22.55 -11.23
N GLN A 162 -34.59 21.78 -10.22
CA GLN A 162 -34.58 20.30 -10.32
C GLN A 162 -35.98 19.67 -10.43
N ILE A 163 -37.02 20.33 -9.90
CA ILE A 163 -38.40 19.81 -9.95
C ILE A 163 -38.96 19.88 -11.39
N GLU A 164 -38.60 20.91 -12.16
CA GLU A 164 -39.06 21.04 -13.55
C GLU A 164 -38.36 20.03 -14.49
N LYS A 165 -37.08 19.71 -14.24
CA LYS A 165 -36.32 18.72 -15.02
C LYS A 165 -36.76 17.28 -14.84
N ALA A 166 -37.34 16.91 -13.70
CA ALA A 166 -37.91 15.56 -13.50
C ALA A 166 -39.10 15.26 -14.43
N SER A 167 -39.74 16.29 -15.00
CA SER A 167 -40.79 16.15 -16.02
C SER A 167 -40.23 15.96 -17.44
N TRP A 168 -38.94 16.23 -17.65
CA TRP A 168 -38.31 16.20 -18.95
C TRP A 168 -37.71 14.82 -19.19
N LYS A 169 -38.38 14.02 -20.02
CA LYS A 169 -37.86 12.73 -20.49
C LYS A 169 -36.58 12.99 -21.28
N PRO A 170 -35.41 12.47 -20.87
CA PRO A 170 -34.22 12.56 -21.71
C PRO A 170 -34.46 11.76 -23.00
N ASP A 171 -33.99 12.30 -24.14
CA ASP A 171 -34.06 11.66 -25.47
C ASP A 171 -33.37 10.29 -25.53
N ARG A 172 -32.55 9.98 -24.52
CA ARG A 172 -31.79 8.74 -24.37
C ARG A 172 -32.01 8.20 -22.96
N PRO A 173 -32.24 6.88 -22.78
CA PRO A 173 -32.34 6.28 -21.46
C PRO A 173 -31.05 6.52 -20.68
N GLU A 174 -31.18 6.93 -19.41
CA GLU A 174 -30.05 7.03 -18.49
C GLU A 174 -29.44 5.64 -18.30
N THR A 175 -28.12 5.53 -18.49
CA THR A 175 -27.42 4.29 -18.18
C THR A 175 -27.24 4.21 -16.66
N THR A 176 -28.02 3.35 -16.01
CA THR A 176 -27.80 3.03 -14.59
C THR A 176 -26.51 2.23 -14.45
N ILE A 177 -25.66 2.63 -13.51
CA ILE A 177 -24.40 1.96 -13.19
C ILE A 177 -24.56 1.29 -11.83
N ARG A 178 -24.26 -0.02 -11.75
CA ARG A 178 -24.17 -0.72 -10.46
C ARG A 178 -22.80 -0.46 -9.83
N LEU A 179 -22.74 -0.45 -8.50
CA LEU A 179 -21.48 -0.19 -7.77
C LEU A 179 -20.37 -1.17 -8.17
N GLU A 180 -20.70 -2.45 -8.36
CA GLU A 180 -19.77 -3.50 -8.79
C GLU A 180 -19.18 -3.29 -10.19
N ASP A 181 -19.84 -2.47 -11.02
CA ASP A 181 -19.44 -2.18 -12.40
C ASP A 181 -18.76 -0.81 -12.54
N LEU A 182 -18.58 -0.06 -11.45
CA LEU A 182 -18.08 1.32 -11.46
C LEU A 182 -16.71 1.50 -12.13
N LEU A 183 -15.86 0.48 -12.08
CA LEU A 183 -14.51 0.48 -12.67
C LEU A 183 -14.40 -0.40 -13.93
N LYS A 184 -15.48 -1.09 -14.30
CA LYS A 184 -15.48 -1.96 -15.49
C LYS A 184 -15.62 -1.10 -16.75
N ALA A 185 -15.06 -1.59 -17.85
CA ALA A 185 -15.20 -0.91 -19.13
C ALA A 185 -16.70 -0.80 -19.51
N SER A 186 -17.11 0.37 -19.99
CA SER A 186 -18.47 0.57 -20.54
C SER A 186 -18.65 -0.27 -21.81
N ALA A 187 -19.89 -0.65 -22.12
CA ALA A 187 -20.26 -1.46 -23.27
C ALA A 187 -19.96 -0.72 -24.60
N GLY A 188 -18.68 -0.74 -25.01
CA GLY A 188 -18.18 -0.06 -26.21
C GLY A 188 -16.74 0.47 -26.14
N GLY A 189 -16.10 0.47 -24.95
CA GLY A 189 -14.70 0.86 -24.79
C GLY A 189 -13.79 -0.34 -24.53
N GLU A 190 -12.67 -0.45 -25.26
CA GLU A 190 -11.67 -1.51 -25.03
C GLU A 190 -10.81 -1.29 -23.78
N GLU A 191 -10.76 -0.07 -23.23
CA GLU A 191 -9.91 0.26 -22.08
C GLU A 191 -10.67 0.29 -20.74
N PRO A 192 -10.10 -0.29 -19.65
CA PRO A 192 -10.64 -0.17 -18.30
C PRO A 192 -10.74 1.29 -17.82
N ILE A 193 -11.79 1.61 -17.06
CA ILE A 193 -11.97 2.94 -16.48
C ILE A 193 -10.89 3.17 -15.42
N ARG A 194 -10.03 4.17 -15.64
CA ARG A 194 -8.94 4.52 -14.71
C ARG A 194 -9.38 5.48 -13.60
N THR A 195 -10.40 6.30 -13.85
CA THR A 195 -10.83 7.36 -12.95
C THR A 195 -12.35 7.51 -12.97
N VAL A 196 -12.95 7.61 -11.79
CA VAL A 196 -14.38 7.90 -11.60
C VAL A 196 -14.53 9.11 -10.68
N MET A 197 -15.46 10.00 -11.01
CA MET A 197 -15.85 11.12 -10.15
C MET A 197 -17.36 11.10 -9.94
N THR A 198 -17.79 10.85 -8.70
CA THR A 198 -19.20 10.92 -8.32
C THR A 198 -19.60 12.36 -8.06
N LYS A 199 -20.58 12.87 -8.79
CA LYS A 199 -21.19 14.19 -8.57
C LYS A 199 -22.58 14.05 -7.97
N GLY A 200 -23.00 15.03 -7.19
CA GLY A 200 -24.34 15.06 -6.58
C GLY A 200 -24.42 16.05 -5.42
N VAL A 201 -25.63 16.30 -4.94
CA VAL A 201 -25.91 17.26 -3.85
C VAL A 201 -25.28 16.84 -2.51
N ALA A 202 -25.16 17.78 -1.57
CA ALA A 202 -24.66 17.48 -0.24
C ALA A 202 -25.56 16.44 0.48
N GLY A 203 -24.96 15.54 1.25
CA GLY A 203 -25.72 14.52 2.01
C GLY A 203 -26.26 13.34 1.20
N ILE A 204 -26.17 13.34 -0.14
CA ILE A 204 -26.73 12.27 -1.01
C ILE A 204 -26.05 10.89 -0.89
N GLY A 205 -25.04 10.74 -0.02
CA GLY A 205 -24.39 9.45 0.22
C GLY A 205 -23.10 9.18 -0.54
N LYS A 206 -22.50 10.17 -1.24
CA LYS A 206 -21.22 10.00 -1.96
C LYS A 206 -20.09 9.41 -1.11
N THR A 207 -19.91 9.90 0.12
CA THR A 207 -18.88 9.40 1.04
C THR A 207 -19.20 7.98 1.54
N VAL A 208 -20.47 7.71 1.86
CA VAL A 208 -20.91 6.39 2.32
C VAL A 208 -20.75 5.35 1.21
N LEU A 209 -20.94 5.73 -0.06
CA LEU A 209 -20.66 4.89 -1.22
C LEU A 209 -19.21 4.41 -1.27
N THR A 210 -18.24 5.32 -1.11
CA THR A 210 -16.80 4.97 -1.11
C THR A 210 -16.45 4.07 0.07
N GLN A 211 -17.05 4.31 1.24
CA GLN A 211 -16.87 3.46 2.43
C GLN A 211 -17.44 2.05 2.19
N LYS A 212 -18.62 1.97 1.58
CA LYS A 212 -19.29 0.71 1.23
C LYS A 212 -18.46 -0.10 0.23
N PHE A 213 -18.02 0.52 -0.87
CA PHE A 213 -17.11 -0.09 -1.84
C PHE A 213 -15.88 -0.70 -1.18
N THR A 214 -15.23 0.06 -0.30
CA THR A 214 -14.04 -0.39 0.43
C THR A 214 -14.36 -1.57 1.37
N LEU A 215 -15.50 -1.50 2.06
CA LEU A 215 -15.93 -2.57 2.97
C LEU A 215 -16.23 -3.86 2.20
N ASP A 216 -16.93 -3.78 1.06
CA ASP A 216 -17.27 -4.95 0.26
C ASP A 216 -16.02 -5.62 -0.35
N TRP A 217 -15.03 -4.83 -0.76
CA TRP A 217 -13.71 -5.34 -1.14
C TRP A 217 -13.00 -6.05 0.04
N ALA A 218 -13.05 -5.44 1.23
CA ALA A 218 -12.42 -6.00 2.42
C ALA A 218 -13.13 -7.26 2.97
N GLU A 219 -14.41 -7.42 2.67
CA GLU A 219 -15.23 -8.59 3.03
C GLU A 219 -15.21 -9.69 1.96
N ASP A 220 -14.42 -9.54 0.88
CA ASP A 220 -14.36 -10.47 -0.24
C ASP A 220 -15.73 -10.70 -0.92
N LYS A 221 -16.60 -9.69 -0.90
CA LYS A 221 -17.91 -9.73 -1.55
C LYS A 221 -17.79 -9.40 -3.03
N ASP A 222 -17.24 -8.23 -3.33
CA ASP A 222 -17.10 -7.68 -4.68
C ASP A 222 -15.68 -7.17 -4.96
N HIS A 223 -15.43 -6.75 -6.20
CA HIS A 223 -14.16 -6.15 -6.64
C HIS A 223 -12.92 -7.04 -6.43
N LYS A 224 -13.07 -8.37 -6.58
CA LYS A 224 -12.01 -9.37 -6.35
C LYS A 224 -10.85 -9.27 -7.34
N ASP A 225 -11.07 -8.59 -8.46
CA ASP A 225 -10.07 -8.21 -9.45
C ASP A 225 -9.08 -7.14 -8.93
N ILE A 226 -9.47 -6.38 -7.91
CA ILE A 226 -8.61 -5.36 -7.29
C ILE A 226 -7.67 -6.00 -6.28
N GLN A 227 -6.36 -5.86 -6.50
CA GLN A 227 -5.34 -6.41 -5.60
C GLN A 227 -5.22 -5.66 -4.27
N PHE A 228 -5.35 -4.33 -4.29
CA PHE A 228 -5.23 -3.47 -3.10
C PHE A 228 -6.15 -2.24 -3.22
N THR A 229 -6.68 -1.77 -2.10
CA THR A 229 -7.50 -0.55 -2.03
C THR A 229 -7.03 0.34 -0.89
N PHE A 230 -6.80 1.62 -1.18
CA PHE A 230 -6.31 2.60 -0.23
C PHE A 230 -7.27 3.80 -0.14
N PRO A 231 -8.23 3.78 0.81
CA PRO A 231 -9.14 4.90 0.99
C PRO A 231 -8.49 6.01 1.79
N PHE A 232 -8.50 7.22 1.24
CA PHE A 232 -8.02 8.43 1.91
C PHE A 232 -9.05 9.55 1.75
N THR A 233 -9.08 10.44 2.73
CA THR A 233 -9.85 11.67 2.67
C THR A 233 -8.95 12.83 2.30
N PHE A 234 -9.47 13.84 1.59
CA PHE A 234 -8.71 15.06 1.31
C PHE A 234 -8.20 15.75 2.59
N ARG A 235 -8.92 15.59 3.70
CA ARG A 235 -8.48 16.09 5.01
C ARG A 235 -7.21 15.41 5.52
N GLU A 236 -7.02 14.12 5.25
CA GLU A 236 -5.80 13.38 5.62
C GLU A 236 -4.62 13.71 4.69
N LEU A 237 -4.88 14.14 3.46
CA LEU A 237 -3.84 14.49 2.49
C LEU A 237 -3.31 15.92 2.62
N ASN A 238 -4.14 16.86 3.07
CA ASN A 238 -3.80 18.28 3.14
C ASN A 238 -3.14 18.66 4.48
N VAL A 239 -2.03 17.99 4.81
CA VAL A 239 -1.20 18.23 6.03
C VAL A 239 -0.02 19.12 5.71
#